data_AF-A0A7K8Y3Y8-F1
#
_entry.id   AF-A0A7K8Y3Y8-F1
#
_cell.length_a   1.000
_cell.length_b   1.000
_cell.length_c   1.000
_cell.angle_alpha   90.00
_cell.angle_beta   90.00
_cell.angle_gamma   90.00
#
_symmetry.space_group_name_H-M   'P 1'
#
loop_
_entity.id
_entity.type
_entity.pdbx_description
1 polymer ?
#
loop_
_entity_poly.entity_id
_entity_poly.type
_entity_poly.pdbx_seq_one_letter_code
_entity_poly.pdbx_strand_id
1 'polypeptide(L)'
;LVNRVTLKLIEAIRSQGGSFSSIKQLNAGSYYEHVKISEPNEFDIMLLMPVVRLHLEKSDDTGAYYYLRFKRNPKEKYLTKFLDEEEKLSASKMLDALREIIKREVRNIPDVTVKRKKPGSPAITLLITNPPADISVDIILTLKVQQSWPPSTQDGLKIEEWLGRKVKKNYRKEPLYLVAKQNKKEKVLKGNTWRLSFSHIEKKMLYNHGNTKTCCESNGVKCCRKACLKLLKYLLERLKMKYPEKLEKICSYYVKTAFFHSCATWPSDRDWHMGDLEHCFQRFLKNFLDFLQRSHLPHFFISQYNLLGPEDKASSHFLSRQINYEWNNGFPIF
;
A
#
# COMPACT_ATOMS: atom_id res chain seq x y z
N LEU A 1 -3.37 4.80 -22.02
CA LEU A 1 -4.28 3.64 -21.98
C LEU A 1 -4.98 3.46 -20.63
N VAL A 2 -4.25 3.24 -19.53
CA VAL A 2 -4.80 3.01 -18.17
C VAL A 2 -5.85 4.04 -17.76
N ASN A 3 -5.54 5.34 -17.83
CA ASN A 3 -6.49 6.39 -17.45
C ASN A 3 -7.82 6.29 -18.22
N ARG A 4 -7.79 5.97 -19.51
CA ARG A 4 -8.99 5.82 -20.35
C ARG A 4 -9.85 4.65 -19.87
N VAL A 5 -9.23 3.50 -19.59
CA VAL A 5 -9.92 2.31 -19.07
C VAL A 5 -10.52 2.60 -17.69
N THR A 6 -9.72 3.19 -16.79
CA THR A 6 -10.16 3.51 -15.44
C THR A 6 -11.31 4.52 -15.42
N LEU A 7 -11.26 5.57 -16.24
CA LEU A 7 -12.34 6.57 -16.31
C LEU A 7 -13.66 5.94 -16.79
N LYS A 8 -13.62 5.17 -17.89
CA LYS A 8 -14.80 4.46 -18.40
C LYS A 8 -15.40 3.53 -17.33
N LEU A 9 -14.55 2.77 -16.62
CA LEU A 9 -15.02 1.88 -15.55
C LEU A 9 -15.66 2.66 -14.39
N ILE A 10 -15.07 3.78 -13.97
CA ILE A 10 -15.63 4.59 -12.87
C ILE A 10 -16.95 5.22 -13.28
N GLU A 11 -17.07 5.73 -14.50
CA GLU A 11 -18.32 6.28 -15.03
C GLU A 11 -19.43 5.22 -15.05
N ALA A 12 -19.12 4.00 -15.53
CA ALA A 12 -20.06 2.91 -15.57
C ALA A 12 -20.46 2.41 -14.16
N ILE A 13 -19.50 2.27 -13.24
CA ILE A 13 -19.79 1.91 -11.84
C ILE A 13 -20.73 2.94 -11.19
N ARG A 14 -20.55 4.22 -11.50
CA ARG A 14 -21.41 5.29 -10.98
C ARG A 14 -22.79 5.29 -11.62
N SER A 15 -22.89 5.06 -12.93
CA SER A 15 -24.15 5.11 -13.68
C SER A 15 -25.13 4.00 -13.30
N GLN A 16 -24.64 2.85 -12.83
CA GLN A 16 -25.51 1.77 -12.33
C GLN A 16 -26.31 2.16 -11.07
N GLY A 17 -25.99 3.29 -10.44
CA GLY A 17 -26.66 3.74 -9.23
C GLY A 17 -26.40 2.84 -8.03
N GLY A 18 -27.06 3.12 -6.90
CA GLY A 18 -26.93 2.31 -5.70
C GLY A 18 -25.58 2.44 -5.02
N SER A 19 -25.00 1.29 -4.62
CA SER A 19 -24.00 1.26 -3.55
C SER A 19 -22.64 1.87 -3.87
N PHE A 20 -22.30 1.97 -5.14
CA PHE A 20 -20.98 2.43 -5.60
C PHE A 20 -21.06 3.78 -6.35
N SER A 21 -22.25 4.41 -6.38
CA SER A 21 -22.52 5.67 -7.08
C SER A 21 -21.65 6.86 -6.64
N SER A 22 -21.16 6.84 -5.40
CA SER A 22 -20.36 7.92 -4.80
C SER A 22 -18.84 7.71 -4.90
N ILE A 23 -18.37 6.64 -5.55
CA ILE A 23 -16.95 6.30 -5.63
C ILE A 23 -16.16 7.42 -6.31
N LYS A 24 -14.98 7.74 -5.78
CA LYS A 24 -13.99 8.64 -6.39
C LYS A 24 -12.68 7.90 -6.62
N GLN A 25 -11.93 8.32 -7.63
CA GLN A 25 -10.59 7.78 -7.89
C GLN A 25 -9.56 8.39 -6.93
N LEU A 26 -8.64 7.58 -6.44
CA LEU A 26 -7.38 8.01 -5.87
C LEU A 26 -6.24 7.19 -6.47
N ASN A 27 -5.31 7.91 -7.10
CA ASN A 27 -4.11 7.34 -7.68
C ASN A 27 -3.05 7.14 -6.60
N ALA A 28 -2.73 5.88 -6.31
CA ALA A 28 -1.80 5.46 -5.26
C ALA A 28 -0.78 4.45 -5.82
N GLY A 29 0.24 4.10 -5.04
CA GLY A 29 1.23 3.11 -5.46
C GLY A 29 2.38 3.69 -6.28
N SER A 30 3.31 2.81 -6.62
CA SER A 30 4.69 3.19 -6.98
C SER A 30 4.78 4.09 -8.23
N TYR A 31 3.92 3.89 -9.23
CA TYR A 31 3.87 4.72 -10.44
C TYR A 31 3.55 6.18 -10.09
N TYR A 32 2.47 6.42 -9.35
CA TYR A 32 2.03 7.78 -8.96
C TYR A 32 2.86 8.40 -7.82
N GLU A 33 3.75 7.61 -7.21
CA GLU A 33 4.71 8.04 -6.21
C GLU A 33 6.09 8.38 -6.81
N HIS A 34 6.27 8.19 -8.13
CA HIS A 34 7.52 8.34 -8.87
C HIS A 34 8.65 7.42 -8.36
N VAL A 35 8.27 6.25 -7.85
CA VAL A 35 9.18 5.21 -7.33
C VAL A 35 8.94 3.84 -7.98
N LYS A 36 8.16 3.79 -9.07
CA LYS A 36 8.11 2.62 -9.96
C LYS A 36 9.50 2.38 -10.54
N ILE A 37 9.84 1.11 -10.62
CA ILE A 37 11.07 0.57 -11.19
C ILE A 37 10.68 -0.24 -12.43
N SER A 38 11.65 -0.43 -13.34
CA SER A 38 11.44 -1.15 -14.60
C SER A 38 10.31 -0.50 -15.44
N GLU A 39 9.65 -1.27 -16.29
CA GLU A 39 8.55 -0.79 -17.13
C GLU A 39 7.31 -0.37 -16.33
N PRO A 40 6.55 0.65 -16.77
CA PRO A 40 5.29 1.06 -16.15
C PRO A 40 4.16 0.08 -16.51
N ASN A 41 4.30 -1.17 -16.08
CA ASN A 41 3.38 -2.28 -16.36
C ASN A 41 2.42 -2.60 -15.20
N GLU A 42 2.45 -1.82 -14.12
CA GLU A 42 1.65 -2.07 -12.91
C GLU A 42 1.14 -0.75 -12.33
N PHE A 43 -0.16 -0.69 -12.08
CA PHE A 43 -0.84 0.50 -11.57
C PHE A 43 -1.82 0.13 -10.45
N ASP A 44 -1.77 0.86 -9.34
CA ASP A 44 -2.72 0.72 -8.24
C ASP A 44 -3.74 1.86 -8.27
N ILE A 45 -5.02 1.53 -8.43
CA ILE A 45 -6.12 2.49 -8.44
C ILE A 45 -7.03 2.23 -7.25
N MET A 46 -7.08 3.18 -6.31
CA MET A 46 -7.98 3.10 -5.18
C MET A 46 -9.32 3.73 -5.54
N LEU A 47 -10.40 2.96 -5.41
CA LEU A 47 -11.78 3.44 -5.53
C LEU A 47 -12.29 3.82 -4.14
N LEU A 48 -12.30 5.13 -3.88
CA LEU A 48 -12.70 5.72 -2.61
C LEU A 48 -14.22 5.82 -2.53
N MET A 49 -14.81 5.06 -1.64
CA MET A 49 -16.22 5.15 -1.30
C MET A 49 -16.38 5.90 0.03
N PRO A 50 -16.93 7.13 0.05
CA PRO A 50 -17.20 7.85 1.29
C PRO A 50 -18.23 7.10 2.13
N VAL A 51 -17.92 6.86 3.40
CA VAL A 51 -18.84 6.28 4.38
C VAL A 51 -18.76 7.08 5.67
N VAL A 52 -19.90 7.34 6.31
CA VAL A 52 -19.93 8.03 7.60
C VAL A 52 -20.36 7.07 8.72
N ARG A 53 -20.06 7.48 9.96
CA ARG A 53 -20.63 6.87 11.17
C ARG A 53 -20.34 5.36 11.31
N LEU A 54 -19.11 4.94 11.04
CA LEU A 54 -18.67 3.57 11.33
C LEU A 54 -18.18 3.44 12.78
N HIS A 55 -18.46 2.28 13.36
CA HIS A 55 -17.80 1.77 14.55
C HIS A 55 -16.76 0.73 14.11
N LEU A 56 -15.54 0.87 14.64
CA LEU A 56 -14.40 0.02 14.31
C LEU A 56 -14.12 -0.90 15.49
N GLU A 57 -14.28 -2.20 15.27
CA GLU A 57 -13.99 -3.25 16.24
C GLU A 57 -12.72 -3.97 15.79
N LYS A 58 -11.71 -4.09 16.67
CA LYS A 58 -10.43 -4.72 16.31
C LYS A 58 -10.65 -6.19 15.96
N SER A 59 -10.12 -6.65 14.83
CA SER A 59 -10.17 -8.07 14.43
C SER A 59 -9.06 -8.89 15.09
N ASP A 60 -7.93 -8.25 15.42
CA ASP A 60 -6.78 -8.87 16.06
C ASP A 60 -5.98 -7.89 16.94
N ASP A 61 -4.86 -8.38 17.46
CA ASP A 61 -3.91 -7.64 18.30
C ASP A 61 -2.98 -6.70 17.51
N THR A 62 -2.91 -6.83 16.18
CA THR A 62 -2.04 -6.02 15.33
C THR A 62 -2.48 -4.56 15.29
N GLY A 63 -3.77 -4.29 15.52
CA GLY A 63 -4.34 -2.95 15.41
C GLY A 63 -4.41 -2.43 13.97
N ALA A 64 -4.22 -3.29 12.97
CA ALA A 64 -4.32 -2.95 11.55
C ALA A 64 -5.63 -3.43 10.90
N TYR A 65 -6.26 -4.48 11.44
CA TYR A 65 -7.49 -5.09 10.90
C TYR A 65 -8.69 -4.83 11.80
N TYR A 66 -9.84 -4.56 11.18
CA TYR A 66 -11.07 -4.17 11.85
C TYR A 66 -12.28 -4.85 11.22
N TYR A 67 -13.24 -5.23 12.07
CA TYR A 67 -14.63 -5.37 11.69
C TYR A 67 -15.31 -4.00 11.75
N LEU A 68 -16.25 -3.76 10.83
CA LEU A 68 -16.93 -2.49 10.71
C LEU A 68 -18.43 -2.68 10.95
N ARG A 69 -19.00 -1.85 11.81
CA ARG A 69 -20.45 -1.77 12.03
C ARG A 69 -20.94 -0.35 11.77
N PHE A 70 -22.15 -0.20 11.24
CA PHE A 70 -22.76 1.14 11.16
C PHE A 70 -23.25 1.55 12.55
N LYS A 71 -23.03 2.82 12.93
CA LYS A 71 -23.74 3.42 14.07
C LYS A 71 -25.20 3.65 13.69
N ARG A 72 -26.07 3.88 14.69
CA ARG A 72 -27.53 4.06 14.52
C ARG A 72 -27.90 5.01 13.35
N ASN A 73 -28.95 4.65 12.61
CA ASN A 73 -29.47 5.34 11.41
C ASN A 73 -28.43 5.54 10.30
N PRO A 74 -28.00 4.46 9.60
CA PRO A 74 -27.09 4.59 8.47
C PRO A 74 -27.77 5.40 7.36
N LYS A 75 -27.11 6.47 6.89
CA LYS A 75 -27.54 7.16 5.65
C LYS A 75 -27.34 6.24 4.44
N GLU A 76 -26.45 5.27 4.59
CA GLU A 76 -26.00 4.30 3.61
C GLU A 76 -26.88 3.04 3.59
N LYS A 77 -28.20 3.20 3.50
CA LYS A 77 -29.15 2.06 3.42
C LYS A 77 -28.80 1.06 2.31
N TYR A 78 -28.15 1.52 1.24
CA TYR A 78 -27.68 0.67 0.14
C TYR A 78 -26.53 -0.28 0.52
N LEU A 79 -25.88 -0.10 1.69
CA LEU A 79 -24.82 -0.97 2.19
C LEU A 79 -25.34 -2.08 3.12
N THR A 80 -26.60 -2.02 3.56
CA THR A 80 -27.15 -3.02 4.49
C THR A 80 -27.19 -4.42 3.87
N LYS A 81 -27.36 -4.52 2.54
CA LYS A 81 -27.26 -5.79 1.79
C LYS A 81 -25.88 -6.46 1.86
N PHE A 82 -24.85 -5.73 2.28
CA PHE A 82 -23.49 -6.25 2.44
C PHE A 82 -23.15 -6.59 3.89
N LEU A 83 -24.12 -6.49 4.81
CA LEU A 83 -23.93 -6.94 6.19
C LEU A 83 -23.86 -8.48 6.25
N ASP A 84 -23.05 -9.01 7.15
CA ASP A 84 -23.09 -10.41 7.54
C ASP A 84 -24.16 -10.67 8.61
N GLU A 85 -24.25 -11.92 9.07
CA GLU A 85 -25.19 -12.36 10.10
C GLU A 85 -24.97 -11.69 11.46
N GLU A 86 -23.79 -11.10 11.71
CA GLU A 86 -23.42 -10.38 12.94
C GLU A 86 -23.52 -8.85 12.79
N GLU A 87 -24.21 -8.38 11.74
CA GLU A 87 -24.35 -6.98 11.35
C GLU A 87 -23.02 -6.26 11.06
N LYS A 88 -21.98 -6.99 10.67
CA LYS A 88 -20.68 -6.44 10.25
C LYS A 88 -20.65 -6.25 8.74
N LEU A 89 -20.10 -5.13 8.28
CA LEU A 89 -19.97 -4.81 6.87
C LEU A 89 -18.93 -5.74 6.21
N SER A 90 -19.38 -6.63 5.33
CA SER A 90 -18.54 -7.62 4.68
C SER A 90 -17.71 -7.02 3.54
N ALA A 91 -16.39 -7.03 3.72
CA ALA A 91 -15.44 -6.68 2.67
C ALA A 91 -15.57 -7.59 1.45
N SER A 92 -15.72 -8.91 1.65
CA SER A 92 -15.86 -9.86 0.53
C SER A 92 -17.13 -9.64 -0.25
N LYS A 93 -18.31 -9.51 0.41
CA LYS A 93 -19.58 -9.29 -0.31
C LYS A 93 -19.52 -8.03 -1.17
N MET A 94 -18.94 -6.95 -0.63
CA MET A 94 -18.75 -5.70 -1.37
C MET A 94 -17.77 -5.85 -2.54
N LEU A 95 -16.63 -6.51 -2.32
CA LEU A 95 -15.62 -6.70 -3.35
C LEU A 95 -16.14 -7.61 -4.48
N ASP A 96 -16.90 -8.65 -4.14
CA ASP A 96 -17.53 -9.54 -5.11
C ASP A 96 -18.60 -8.82 -5.93
N ALA A 97 -19.45 -8.01 -5.29
CA ALA A 97 -20.42 -7.18 -6.00
C ALA A 97 -19.75 -6.18 -6.96
N LEU A 98 -18.69 -5.50 -6.51
CA LEU A 98 -17.92 -4.60 -7.37
C LEU A 98 -17.24 -5.35 -8.53
N ARG A 99 -16.70 -6.55 -8.26
CA ARG A 99 -16.07 -7.39 -9.26
C ARG A 99 -17.03 -7.82 -10.36
N GLU A 100 -18.27 -8.17 -10.00
CA GLU A 100 -19.29 -8.52 -11.00
C GLU A 100 -19.72 -7.32 -11.85
N ILE A 101 -19.81 -6.13 -11.27
CA ILE A 101 -20.01 -4.89 -12.04
C ILE A 101 -18.84 -4.70 -13.02
N ILE A 102 -17.60 -4.71 -12.53
CA ILE A 102 -16.40 -4.52 -13.37
C ILE A 102 -16.33 -5.57 -14.48
N LYS A 103 -16.61 -6.85 -14.19
CA LYS A 103 -16.63 -7.90 -15.23
C LYS A 103 -17.63 -7.62 -16.34
N ARG A 104 -18.83 -7.11 -16.01
CA ARG A 104 -19.85 -6.77 -17.02
C ARG A 104 -19.38 -5.62 -17.89
N GLU A 105 -18.81 -4.58 -17.29
CA GLU A 105 -18.34 -3.40 -18.02
C GLU A 105 -17.10 -3.70 -18.88
N VAL A 106 -16.16 -4.50 -18.36
CA VAL A 106 -14.93 -4.87 -19.08
C VAL A 106 -15.22 -5.67 -20.36
N ARG A 107 -16.33 -6.42 -20.45
CA ARG A 107 -16.72 -7.09 -21.70
C ARG A 107 -16.91 -6.13 -22.88
N ASN A 108 -17.21 -4.87 -22.60
CA ASN A 108 -17.40 -3.82 -23.60
C ASN A 108 -16.12 -3.00 -23.87
N ILE A 109 -15.00 -3.37 -23.26
CA ILE A 109 -13.71 -2.69 -23.41
C ILE A 109 -12.74 -3.66 -24.10
N PRO A 110 -12.38 -3.43 -25.37
CA PRO A 110 -11.42 -4.27 -26.09
C PRO A 110 -10.09 -4.40 -25.32
N ASP A 111 -9.47 -5.57 -25.43
CA ASP A 111 -8.13 -5.87 -24.88
C ASP A 111 -8.00 -5.77 -23.36
N VAL A 112 -9.12 -5.72 -22.63
CA VAL A 112 -9.14 -5.69 -21.16
C VAL A 112 -9.84 -6.94 -20.64
N THR A 113 -9.21 -7.61 -19.68
CA THR A 113 -9.79 -8.77 -18.99
C THR A 113 -9.62 -8.63 -17.47
N VAL A 114 -10.46 -9.33 -16.71
CA VAL A 114 -10.35 -9.37 -15.24
C VAL A 114 -9.64 -10.67 -14.83
N LYS A 115 -8.44 -10.58 -14.25
CA LYS A 115 -7.68 -11.76 -13.77
C LYS A 115 -8.46 -12.50 -12.69
N ARG A 116 -8.25 -13.82 -12.56
CA ARG A 116 -8.86 -14.68 -11.52
C ARG A 116 -8.68 -14.08 -10.11
N LYS A 117 -9.72 -14.20 -9.28
CA LYS A 117 -9.69 -13.75 -7.87
C LYS A 117 -8.57 -14.51 -7.13
N LYS A 118 -7.62 -13.75 -6.57
CA LYS A 118 -6.60 -14.30 -5.66
C LYS A 118 -7.15 -14.30 -4.23
N PRO A 119 -7.14 -15.44 -3.51
CA PRO A 119 -7.62 -15.49 -2.12
C PRO A 119 -6.94 -14.46 -1.22
N GLY A 120 -7.73 -13.71 -0.44
CA GLY A 120 -7.24 -12.68 0.49
C GLY A 120 -6.66 -11.41 -0.16
N SER A 121 -6.65 -11.31 -1.50
CA SER A 121 -6.25 -10.07 -2.19
C SER A 121 -7.36 -9.02 -2.11
N PRO A 122 -7.06 -7.75 -1.75
CA PRO A 122 -8.03 -6.67 -1.78
C PRO A 122 -8.28 -6.10 -3.18
N ALA A 123 -7.53 -6.55 -4.19
CA ALA A 123 -7.54 -5.98 -5.53
C ALA A 123 -8.36 -6.82 -6.52
N ILE A 124 -9.11 -6.13 -7.36
CA ILE A 124 -9.66 -6.65 -8.61
C ILE A 124 -8.67 -6.29 -9.71
N THR A 125 -7.80 -7.24 -10.06
CA THR A 125 -6.75 -7.01 -11.07
C THR A 125 -7.30 -7.11 -12.48
N LEU A 126 -7.14 -6.04 -13.25
CA LEU A 126 -7.34 -6.01 -14.70
C LEU A 126 -6.03 -6.35 -15.40
N LEU A 127 -6.13 -7.05 -16.52
CA LEU A 127 -5.05 -7.24 -17.48
C LEU A 127 -5.44 -6.48 -18.75
N ILE A 128 -4.61 -5.52 -19.14
CA ILE A 128 -4.76 -4.78 -20.39
C ILE A 128 -3.69 -5.29 -21.34
N THR A 129 -4.10 -5.96 -22.42
CA THR A 129 -3.19 -6.43 -23.45
C THR A 129 -2.59 -5.24 -24.18
N ASN A 130 -1.27 -5.10 -24.14
CA ASN A 130 -0.57 -3.93 -24.67
C ASN A 130 0.85 -4.32 -25.12
N PRO A 131 1.02 -4.89 -26.33
CA PRO A 131 2.35 -5.27 -26.82
C PRO A 131 3.37 -4.10 -26.74
N PRO A 132 4.64 -4.35 -26.36
CA PRO A 132 5.25 -5.67 -26.14
C PRO A 132 5.00 -6.27 -24.74
N ALA A 133 4.39 -5.53 -23.80
CA ALA A 133 4.22 -5.98 -22.42
C ALA A 133 2.85 -5.56 -21.84
N ASP A 134 2.09 -6.55 -21.39
CA ASP A 134 0.79 -6.32 -20.78
C ASP A 134 0.86 -5.45 -19.52
N ILE A 135 -0.21 -4.71 -19.29
CA ILE A 135 -0.36 -3.81 -18.14
C ILE A 135 -1.33 -4.43 -17.14
N SER A 136 -0.87 -4.58 -15.89
CA SER A 136 -1.69 -5.00 -14.75
C SER A 136 -2.23 -3.76 -14.03
N VAL A 137 -3.54 -3.68 -13.81
CA VAL A 137 -4.17 -2.57 -13.06
C VAL A 137 -4.96 -3.13 -11.88
N ASP A 138 -4.50 -2.86 -10.67
CA ASP A 138 -5.15 -3.30 -9.44
C ASP A 138 -6.20 -2.27 -8.99
N ILE A 139 -7.47 -2.63 -9.10
CA ILE A 139 -8.59 -1.83 -8.61
C ILE A 139 -8.87 -2.20 -7.15
N ILE A 140 -8.68 -1.25 -6.22
CA ILE A 140 -8.75 -1.48 -4.77
C ILE A 140 -9.95 -0.73 -4.19
N LEU A 141 -10.97 -1.46 -3.75
CA LEU A 141 -12.09 -0.87 -3.00
C LEU A 141 -11.61 -0.35 -1.65
N THR A 142 -11.85 0.94 -1.42
CA THR A 142 -11.42 1.63 -0.19
C THR A 142 -12.53 2.47 0.40
N LEU A 143 -12.86 2.27 1.68
CA LEU A 143 -13.74 3.16 2.40
C LEU A 143 -12.97 4.39 2.86
N LYS A 144 -13.51 5.58 2.60
CA LYS A 144 -13.02 6.84 3.13
C LYS A 144 -13.95 7.29 4.25
N VAL A 145 -13.44 7.34 5.47
CA VAL A 145 -14.24 7.62 6.67
C VAL A 145 -13.75 8.88 7.34
N GLN A 146 -14.64 9.86 7.52
CA GLN A 146 -14.31 11.10 8.21
C GLN A 146 -14.36 10.87 9.73
N GLN A 147 -13.28 10.36 10.29
CA GLN A 147 -13.09 10.16 11.73
C GLN A 147 -11.60 10.18 12.09
N SER A 148 -11.30 10.34 13.38
CA SER A 148 -9.94 10.22 13.91
C SER A 148 -9.36 8.84 13.63
N TRP A 149 -8.05 8.80 13.41
CA TRP A 149 -7.33 7.53 13.28
C TRP A 149 -7.42 6.70 14.57
N PRO A 150 -7.44 5.35 14.48
CA PRO A 150 -7.56 4.50 15.66
C PRO A 150 -6.39 4.65 16.65
N PRO A 151 -6.60 4.35 17.94
CA PRO A 151 -5.56 4.43 18.96
C PRO A 151 -4.29 3.61 18.66
N SER A 152 -4.40 2.50 17.91
CA SER A 152 -3.25 1.69 17.47
C SER A 152 -2.23 2.46 16.61
N THR A 153 -2.61 3.63 16.11
CA THR A 153 -1.73 4.50 15.31
C THR A 153 -1.00 5.55 16.13
N GLN A 154 -1.29 5.68 17.44
CA GLN A 154 -0.81 6.78 18.27
C GLN A 154 0.72 6.88 18.31
N ASP A 155 1.38 5.73 18.47
CA ASP A 155 2.85 5.64 18.56
C ASP A 155 3.54 5.46 17.19
N GLY A 156 2.77 5.50 16.11
CA GLY A 156 3.26 5.48 14.74
C GLY A 156 3.57 6.87 14.16
N LEU A 157 3.96 6.89 12.89
CA LEU A 157 4.25 8.10 12.11
C LEU A 157 5.29 8.98 12.82
N LYS A 158 6.46 8.41 13.12
CA LYS A 158 7.58 9.09 13.80
C LYS A 158 8.32 10.00 12.82
N ILE A 159 7.75 11.17 12.55
CA ILE A 159 8.25 12.13 11.54
C ILE A 159 8.52 13.51 12.15
N GLU A 160 8.47 13.64 13.47
CA GLU A 160 8.62 14.91 14.19
C GLU A 160 9.95 15.59 13.87
N GLU A 161 11.04 14.81 13.89
CA GLU A 161 12.39 15.30 13.59
C GLU A 161 12.70 15.32 12.07
N TRP A 162 11.87 14.65 11.26
CA TRP A 162 12.04 14.57 9.81
C TRP A 162 11.21 15.60 9.04
N LEU A 163 9.88 15.51 9.13
CA LEU A 163 8.95 16.39 8.42
C LEU A 163 8.30 17.44 9.33
N GLY A 164 8.52 17.37 10.63
CA GLY A 164 8.01 18.33 11.61
C GLY A 164 6.68 17.93 12.26
N ARG A 165 6.51 18.38 13.51
CA ARG A 165 5.29 18.15 14.32
C ARG A 165 4.01 18.69 13.66
N LYS A 166 4.09 19.83 12.97
CA LYS A 166 2.94 20.44 12.27
C LYS A 166 2.46 19.56 11.12
N VAL A 167 3.38 18.97 10.36
CA VAL A 167 3.05 18.03 9.26
C VAL A 167 2.42 16.77 9.83
N LYS A 168 2.98 16.18 10.90
CA LYS A 168 2.38 15.03 11.60
C LYS A 168 0.94 15.32 12.05
N LYS A 169 0.71 16.48 12.69
CA LYS A 169 -0.64 16.90 13.12
C LYS A 169 -1.61 17.02 11.95
N ASN A 170 -1.16 17.56 10.82
CA ASN A 170 -1.98 17.69 9.62
C ASN A 170 -2.32 16.32 9.01
N TYR A 171 -1.34 15.42 8.89
CA TYR A 171 -1.58 14.06 8.39
C TYR A 171 -2.58 13.29 9.27
N ARG A 172 -2.49 13.40 10.60
CA ARG A 172 -3.45 12.73 11.51
C ARG A 172 -4.87 13.31 11.48
N LYS A 173 -5.07 14.49 10.89
CA LYS A 173 -6.40 15.08 10.66
C LYS A 173 -7.03 14.62 9.34
N GLU A 174 -6.24 14.00 8.46
CA GLU A 174 -6.76 13.43 7.22
C GLU A 174 -7.70 12.25 7.50
N PRO A 175 -8.63 11.96 6.59
CA PRO A 175 -9.62 10.90 6.77
C PRO A 175 -8.97 9.52 6.94
N LEU A 176 -9.72 8.60 7.53
CA LEU A 176 -9.33 7.21 7.66
C LEU A 176 -9.65 6.44 6.37
N TYR A 177 -8.74 5.57 5.93
CA TYR A 177 -8.92 4.73 4.74
C TYR A 177 -8.86 3.27 5.13
N LEU A 178 -9.84 2.49 4.69
CA LEU A 178 -9.98 1.06 4.99
C LEU A 178 -10.12 0.28 3.68
N VAL A 179 -9.21 -0.64 3.41
CA VAL A 179 -9.22 -1.49 2.21
C VAL A 179 -9.87 -2.84 2.51
N ALA A 180 -10.57 -3.40 1.53
CA ALA A 180 -11.25 -4.70 1.63
C ALA A 180 -10.25 -5.87 1.66
N LYS A 181 -9.45 -5.96 2.73
CA LYS A 181 -8.39 -6.97 2.89
C LYS A 181 -8.68 -7.89 4.06
N GLN A 182 -8.72 -9.18 3.75
CA GLN A 182 -8.94 -10.24 4.71
C GLN A 182 -7.74 -10.40 5.67
N ASN A 183 -8.06 -10.59 6.95
CA ASN A 183 -7.09 -10.98 7.96
C ASN A 183 -6.83 -12.50 7.88
N LYS A 184 -5.59 -12.89 7.57
CA LYS A 184 -5.19 -14.30 7.45
C LYS A 184 -5.07 -15.01 8.80
N LYS A 185 -5.02 -14.27 9.92
CA LYS A 185 -4.93 -14.82 11.28
C LYS A 185 -6.29 -15.27 11.84
N GLU A 186 -7.39 -14.97 11.14
CA GLU A 186 -8.72 -15.40 11.58
C GLU A 186 -8.87 -16.92 11.44
N LYS A 187 -9.23 -17.59 12.55
CA LYS A 187 -9.49 -19.04 12.56
C LYS A 187 -10.58 -19.45 11.57
N VAL A 188 -11.60 -18.58 11.42
CA VAL A 188 -12.66 -18.72 10.42
C VAL A 188 -12.61 -17.52 9.49
N LEU A 189 -12.25 -17.78 8.24
CA LEU A 189 -12.10 -16.78 7.19
C LEU A 189 -13.47 -16.28 6.70
N LYS A 190 -14.18 -15.49 7.51
CA LYS A 190 -15.51 -14.94 7.16
C LYS A 190 -15.45 -13.87 6.05
N GLY A 191 -14.27 -13.32 5.75
CA GLY A 191 -14.08 -12.32 4.68
C GLY A 191 -14.65 -10.94 5.02
N ASN A 192 -14.84 -10.65 6.31
CA ASN A 192 -15.53 -9.44 6.79
C ASN A 192 -14.58 -8.39 7.38
N THR A 193 -13.27 -8.61 7.24
CA THR A 193 -12.25 -7.71 7.75
C THR A 193 -11.83 -6.65 6.75
N TRP A 194 -11.52 -5.49 7.31
CA TRP A 194 -11.00 -4.34 6.62
C TRP A 194 -9.65 -3.97 7.22
N ARG A 195 -8.68 -3.60 6.39
CA ARG A 195 -7.36 -3.18 6.85
C ARG A 195 -7.18 -1.68 6.70
N LEU A 196 -6.57 -1.04 7.68
CA LEU A 196 -6.10 0.33 7.54
C LEU A 196 -5.19 0.49 6.31
N SER A 197 -5.33 1.63 5.63
CA SER A 197 -4.47 2.04 4.53
C SER A 197 -4.02 3.49 4.71
N PHE A 198 -2.73 3.73 4.53
CA PHE A 198 -2.13 5.06 4.62
C PHE A 198 -1.52 5.50 3.29
N SER A 199 -1.86 4.85 2.18
CA SER A 199 -1.24 5.12 0.86
C SER A 199 -1.33 6.60 0.45
N HIS A 200 -2.40 7.29 0.85
CA HIS A 200 -2.54 8.73 0.61
C HIS A 200 -1.53 9.58 1.40
N ILE A 201 -1.17 9.18 2.63
CA ILE A 201 -0.14 9.84 3.44
C ILE A 201 1.25 9.43 2.99
N GLU A 202 1.47 8.14 2.71
CA GLU A 202 2.72 7.64 2.15
C GLU A 202 3.10 8.37 0.86
N LYS A 203 2.13 8.62 -0.02
CA LYS A 203 2.31 9.43 -1.23
C LYS A 203 2.73 10.86 -0.91
N LYS A 204 2.08 11.51 0.06
CA LYS A 204 2.45 12.87 0.52
C LYS A 204 3.86 12.90 1.11
N MET A 205 4.25 11.88 1.87
CA MET A 205 5.59 11.75 2.43
C MET A 205 6.65 11.51 1.34
N LEU A 206 6.36 10.68 0.34
CA LEU A 206 7.28 10.47 -0.78
C LEU A 206 7.40 11.71 -1.67
N TYR A 207 6.33 12.49 -1.81
CA TYR A 207 6.39 13.76 -2.51
C TYR A 207 7.22 14.78 -1.71
N ASN A 208 6.90 14.97 -0.43
CA ASN A 208 7.55 15.91 0.49
C ASN A 208 8.51 15.16 1.43
N HIS A 209 9.59 14.62 0.86
CA HIS A 209 10.49 13.69 1.57
C HIS A 209 11.71 14.34 2.20
N GLY A 210 11.98 15.62 1.94
CA GLY A 210 13.08 16.35 2.58
C GLY A 210 12.67 16.98 3.90
N ASN A 211 13.65 17.21 4.78
CA ASN A 211 13.42 18.05 5.95
C ASN A 211 13.38 19.54 5.59
N THR A 212 14.08 19.94 4.52
CA THR A 212 13.87 21.26 3.90
C THR A 212 12.70 21.20 2.93
N LYS A 213 11.96 22.32 2.82
CA LYS A 213 10.82 22.41 1.91
C LYS A 213 11.21 22.36 0.43
N THR A 214 12.43 22.80 0.11
CA THR A 214 12.93 22.90 -1.25
C THR A 214 13.65 21.63 -1.73
N CYS A 215 13.78 20.60 -0.89
CA CYS A 215 14.47 19.36 -1.26
C CYS A 215 13.92 18.77 -2.57
N CYS A 216 14.81 18.60 -3.54
CA CYS A 216 14.49 18.12 -4.89
C CYS A 216 13.55 19.00 -5.75
N GLU A 217 13.19 20.22 -5.32
CA GLU A 217 12.53 21.21 -6.18
C GLU A 217 13.49 21.77 -7.23
N SER A 218 13.01 22.62 -8.16
CA SER A 218 13.83 23.19 -9.24
C SER A 218 15.00 24.03 -8.73
N ASN A 219 14.79 24.78 -7.64
CA ASN A 219 15.81 25.66 -7.04
C ASN A 219 16.43 25.08 -5.75
N GLY A 220 16.19 23.79 -5.48
CA GLY A 220 16.67 23.14 -4.26
C GLY A 220 17.73 22.09 -4.50
N VAL A 221 18.42 21.71 -3.43
CA VAL A 221 19.44 20.66 -3.47
C VAL A 221 18.77 19.31 -3.73
N LYS A 222 19.32 18.55 -4.68
CA LYS A 222 18.87 17.18 -4.96
C LYS A 222 19.37 16.22 -3.88
N CYS A 223 18.54 15.24 -3.53
CA CYS A 223 18.89 14.17 -2.60
C CYS A 223 18.74 12.80 -3.27
N CYS A 224 19.35 11.77 -2.69
CA CYS A 224 19.32 10.40 -3.21
C CYS A 224 18.26 9.50 -2.56
N ARG A 225 17.36 10.01 -1.69
CA ARG A 225 16.34 9.21 -0.99
C ARG A 225 15.53 8.30 -1.92
N LYS A 226 14.93 8.87 -2.96
CA LYS A 226 14.13 8.10 -3.94
C LYS A 226 14.99 7.15 -4.78
N ALA A 227 16.24 7.52 -5.08
CA ALA A 227 17.17 6.65 -5.81
C ALA A 227 17.51 5.41 -4.97
N CYS A 228 17.83 5.58 -3.68
CA CYS A 228 18.06 4.47 -2.74
C CYS A 228 16.84 3.54 -2.63
N LEU A 229 15.63 4.11 -2.54
CA LEU A 229 14.39 3.33 -2.53
C LEU A 229 14.21 2.52 -3.82
N LYS A 230 14.45 3.14 -4.98
CA LYS A 230 14.35 2.46 -6.29
C LYS A 230 15.38 1.33 -6.42
N LEU A 231 16.64 1.56 -6.04
CA LEU A 231 17.70 0.55 -6.07
C LEU A 231 17.33 -0.67 -5.22
N LEU A 232 16.86 -0.48 -3.98
CA LEU A 232 16.49 -1.60 -3.12
C LEU A 232 15.23 -2.33 -3.63
N LYS A 233 14.26 -1.58 -4.18
CA LYS A 233 13.09 -2.19 -4.84
C LYS A 233 13.53 -3.05 -6.02
N TYR A 234 14.48 -2.56 -6.83
CA TYR A 234 14.98 -3.26 -8.01
C TYR A 234 15.76 -4.52 -7.62
N LEU A 235 16.65 -4.42 -6.63
CA LEU A 235 17.33 -5.58 -6.04
C LEU A 235 16.32 -6.65 -5.57
N LEU A 236 15.29 -6.24 -4.84
CA LEU A 236 14.25 -7.17 -4.38
C LEU A 236 13.47 -7.79 -5.55
N GLU A 237 13.13 -7.02 -6.58
CA GLU A 237 12.43 -7.51 -7.77
C GLU A 237 13.26 -8.59 -8.49
N ARG A 238 14.55 -8.32 -8.74
CA ARG A 238 15.46 -9.27 -9.39
C ARG A 238 15.65 -10.54 -8.57
N LEU A 239 15.81 -10.41 -7.25
CA LEU A 239 15.90 -11.56 -6.34
C LEU A 239 14.60 -12.37 -6.33
N LYS A 240 13.43 -11.73 -6.36
CA LYS A 240 12.14 -12.41 -6.47
C LYS A 240 11.97 -13.12 -7.81
N MET A 241 12.49 -12.58 -8.91
CA MET A 241 12.50 -13.26 -10.21
C MET A 241 13.40 -14.51 -10.18
N LYS A 242 14.56 -14.42 -9.52
CA LYS A 242 15.50 -15.54 -9.37
C LYS A 242 14.99 -16.62 -8.39
N TYR A 243 14.26 -16.23 -7.36
CA TYR A 243 13.77 -17.11 -6.29
C TYR A 243 12.27 -16.90 -5.97
N PRO A 244 11.37 -17.15 -6.94
CA PRO A 244 9.95 -16.80 -6.82
C PRO A 244 9.25 -17.48 -5.65
N GLU A 245 9.49 -18.77 -5.43
CA GLU A 245 8.85 -19.55 -4.37
C GLU A 245 9.35 -19.13 -2.97
N LYS A 246 10.67 -18.96 -2.80
CA LYS A 246 11.28 -18.63 -1.51
C LYS A 246 10.93 -17.22 -1.05
N LEU A 247 10.71 -16.31 -2.00
CA LEU A 247 10.46 -14.90 -1.74
C LEU A 247 9.02 -14.46 -2.06
N GLU A 248 8.09 -15.38 -2.31
CA GLU A 248 6.70 -15.08 -2.72
C GLU A 248 6.04 -14.07 -1.76
N LYS A 249 6.14 -14.33 -0.46
CA LYS A 249 5.51 -13.55 0.62
C LYS A 249 6.13 -12.17 0.83
N ILE A 250 7.40 -11.99 0.45
CA ILE A 250 8.09 -10.70 0.60
C ILE A 250 7.53 -9.74 -0.46
N CYS A 251 7.08 -8.56 -0.03
CA CYS A 251 6.53 -7.56 -0.94
C CYS A 251 7.29 -6.24 -0.88
N SER A 252 7.14 -5.42 -1.91
CA SER A 252 7.82 -4.13 -2.03
C SER A 252 7.42 -3.12 -0.93
N TYR A 253 6.31 -3.36 -0.23
CA TYR A 253 5.89 -2.57 0.93
C TYR A 253 6.84 -2.70 2.13
N TYR A 254 7.56 -3.83 2.27
CA TYR A 254 8.55 -4.02 3.32
C TYR A 254 9.74 -3.07 3.10
N VAL A 255 10.23 -3.00 1.86
CA VAL A 255 11.27 -2.05 1.45
C VAL A 255 10.82 -0.60 1.68
N LYS A 256 9.58 -0.26 1.31
CA LYS A 256 9.01 1.08 1.52
C LYS A 256 8.89 1.44 3.01
N THR A 257 8.49 0.48 3.85
CA THR A 257 8.38 0.69 5.30
C THR A 257 9.76 0.88 5.93
N ALA A 258 10.74 0.05 5.57
CA ALA A 258 12.13 0.21 6.02
C ALA A 258 12.73 1.55 5.55
N PHE A 259 12.38 2.01 4.35
CA PHE A 259 12.77 3.32 3.85
C PHE A 259 12.21 4.46 4.71
N PHE A 260 10.94 4.40 5.11
CA PHE A 260 10.38 5.43 6.00
C PHE A 260 11.04 5.46 7.38
N HIS A 261 11.34 4.28 7.96
CA HIS A 261 12.13 4.22 9.19
C HIS A 261 13.52 4.82 8.98
N SER A 262 14.19 4.52 7.88
CA SER A 262 15.51 5.08 7.55
C SER A 262 15.48 6.60 7.40
N CYS A 263 14.45 7.16 6.77
CA CYS A 263 14.28 8.62 6.66
C CYS A 263 14.01 9.27 8.02
N ALA A 264 13.27 8.59 8.92
CA ALA A 264 13.06 9.07 10.29
C ALA A 264 14.35 8.99 11.14
N THR A 265 15.19 7.99 10.91
CA THR A 265 16.50 7.85 11.57
C THR A 265 17.52 8.87 11.06
N TRP A 266 17.51 9.17 9.77
CA TRP A 266 18.40 10.14 9.11
C TRP A 266 17.57 11.26 8.46
N PRO A 267 17.07 12.21 9.27
CA PRO A 267 16.09 13.19 8.83
C PRO A 267 16.69 14.26 7.91
N SER A 268 17.98 14.58 8.02
CA SER A 268 18.58 15.71 7.30
C SER A 268 18.73 15.42 5.82
N ASP A 269 18.46 16.39 4.96
CA ASP A 269 18.75 16.30 3.53
C ASP A 269 20.24 16.06 3.24
N ARG A 270 21.12 16.50 4.15
CA ARG A 270 22.56 16.22 4.08
C ARG A 270 22.91 14.76 4.30
N ASP A 271 22.09 14.03 5.07
CA ASP A 271 22.29 12.59 5.26
C ASP A 271 22.02 11.80 3.98
N TRP A 272 21.36 12.42 2.99
CA TRP A 272 20.96 11.80 1.73
C TRP A 272 21.47 12.61 0.54
N HIS A 273 22.66 13.18 0.65
CA HIS A 273 23.24 13.98 -0.41
C HIS A 273 23.40 13.16 -1.70
N MET A 274 23.15 13.78 -2.86
CA MET A 274 23.14 13.06 -4.14
C MET A 274 24.52 12.49 -4.50
N GLY A 275 25.60 13.20 -4.14
CA GLY A 275 26.98 12.75 -4.36
C GLY A 275 27.36 11.50 -3.56
N ASP A 276 26.61 11.19 -2.50
CA ASP A 276 26.88 10.06 -1.58
C ASP A 276 25.92 8.89 -1.82
N LEU A 277 25.37 8.76 -3.04
CA LEU A 277 24.36 7.75 -3.37
C LEU A 277 24.76 6.35 -2.94
N GLU A 278 26.01 5.94 -3.21
CA GLU A 278 26.50 4.61 -2.85
C GLU A 278 26.46 4.41 -1.32
N HIS A 279 27.06 5.34 -0.57
CA HIS A 279 27.07 5.29 0.89
C HIS A 279 25.64 5.28 1.46
N CYS A 280 24.75 6.12 0.94
CA CYS A 280 23.35 6.20 1.37
C CYS A 280 22.61 4.90 1.08
N PHE A 281 22.83 4.29 -0.09
CA PHE A 281 22.22 3.02 -0.46
C PHE A 281 22.73 1.88 0.43
N GLN A 282 24.05 1.77 0.65
CA GLN A 282 24.63 0.76 1.54
C GLN A 282 24.13 0.91 2.98
N ARG A 283 24.04 2.14 3.49
CA ARG A 283 23.49 2.42 4.83
C ARG A 283 22.02 2.02 4.93
N PHE A 284 21.22 2.31 3.91
CA PHE A 284 19.83 1.87 3.84
C PHE A 284 19.71 0.33 3.73
N LEU A 285 20.55 -0.30 2.92
CA LEU A 285 20.60 -1.76 2.74
C LEU A 285 20.91 -2.47 4.05
N LYS A 286 21.90 -1.97 4.81
CA LYS A 286 22.25 -2.45 6.14
C LYS A 286 21.06 -2.38 7.10
N ASN A 287 20.34 -1.26 7.12
CA ASN A 287 19.16 -1.12 7.97
C ASN A 287 18.04 -2.12 7.57
N PHE A 288 17.85 -2.36 6.27
CA PHE A 288 16.91 -3.37 5.81
C PHE A 288 17.33 -4.79 6.20
N LEU A 289 18.62 -5.12 6.11
CA LEU A 289 19.19 -6.38 6.58
C LEU A 289 18.94 -6.59 8.08
N ASP A 290 19.13 -5.57 8.90
CA ASP A 290 18.89 -5.65 10.35
C ASP A 290 17.42 -6.01 10.65
N PHE A 291 16.46 -5.39 9.94
CA PHE A 291 15.04 -5.75 10.07
C PHE A 291 14.76 -7.21 9.67
N LEU A 292 15.38 -7.70 8.58
CA LEU A 292 15.23 -9.08 8.12
C LEU A 292 15.82 -10.09 9.12
N GLN A 293 17.03 -9.83 9.62
CA GLN A 293 17.72 -10.70 10.57
C GLN A 293 16.98 -10.82 11.89
N ARG A 294 16.43 -9.71 12.38
CA ARG A 294 15.60 -9.69 13.59
C ARG A 294 14.20 -10.24 13.36
N SER A 295 13.80 -10.46 12.10
CA SER A 295 12.40 -10.76 11.71
C SER A 295 11.43 -9.77 12.37
N HIS A 296 11.78 -8.49 12.31
CA HIS A 296 11.02 -7.44 12.98
C HIS A 296 11.09 -6.16 12.17
N LEU A 297 9.99 -5.82 11.49
CA LEU A 297 9.81 -4.57 10.77
C LEU A 297 8.46 -3.96 11.20
N PRO A 298 8.45 -3.04 12.18
CA PRO A 298 7.20 -2.44 12.64
C PRO A 298 6.56 -1.62 11.51
N HIS A 299 5.24 -1.72 11.35
CA HIS A 299 4.51 -0.91 10.39
C HIS A 299 4.65 0.57 10.75
N PHE A 300 5.02 1.41 9.78
CA PHE A 300 5.41 2.79 10.06
C PHE A 300 4.32 3.63 10.77
N PHE A 301 3.05 3.34 10.49
CA PHE A 301 1.90 4.02 11.10
C PHE A 301 1.28 3.28 12.29
N ILE A 302 1.64 2.01 12.52
CA ILE A 302 1.02 1.13 13.53
C ILE A 302 2.17 0.35 14.18
N SER A 303 2.83 0.94 15.16
CA SER A 303 4.11 0.45 15.72
C SER A 303 4.05 -0.99 16.22
N GLN A 304 2.93 -1.39 16.82
CA GLN A 304 2.69 -2.75 17.33
C GLN A 304 2.55 -3.82 16.23
N TYR A 305 2.30 -3.43 14.98
CA TYR A 305 2.12 -4.37 13.88
C TYR A 305 3.46 -4.68 13.21
N ASN A 306 4.06 -5.83 13.55
CA ASN A 306 5.24 -6.33 12.86
C ASN A 306 4.87 -6.91 11.47
N LEU A 307 5.48 -6.37 10.41
CA LEU A 307 5.28 -6.84 9.03
C LEU A 307 6.10 -8.09 8.68
N LEU A 308 7.18 -8.36 9.40
CA LEU A 308 7.98 -9.58 9.25
C LEU A 308 7.58 -10.57 10.35
N GLY A 309 6.36 -11.09 10.24
CA GLY A 309 5.82 -12.03 11.24
C GLY A 309 6.55 -13.38 11.26
N PRO A 310 6.20 -14.26 12.22
CA PRO A 310 6.76 -15.61 12.30
C PRO A 310 6.66 -16.39 10.97
N GLU A 311 5.58 -16.23 10.22
CA GLU A 311 5.39 -16.90 8.92
C GLU A 311 6.36 -16.44 7.80
N ASP A 312 7.04 -15.31 7.99
CA ASP A 312 7.99 -14.71 7.05
C ASP A 312 9.45 -14.94 7.48
N LYS A 313 9.70 -15.54 8.65
CA LYS A 313 11.06 -15.71 9.21
C LYS A 313 12.01 -16.45 8.26
N ALA A 314 11.55 -17.57 7.69
CA ALA A 314 12.36 -18.36 6.75
C ALA A 314 12.71 -17.55 5.47
N SER A 315 11.71 -16.90 4.87
CA SER A 315 11.90 -16.02 3.70
C SER A 315 12.79 -14.82 4.03
N SER A 316 12.70 -14.26 5.24
CA SER A 316 13.49 -13.12 5.70
C SER A 316 14.96 -13.48 5.87
N HIS A 317 15.27 -14.62 6.51
CA HIS A 317 16.64 -15.11 6.61
C HIS A 317 17.21 -15.48 5.23
N PHE A 318 16.41 -16.11 4.37
CA PHE A 318 16.84 -16.42 3.01
C PHE A 318 17.17 -15.14 2.22
N LEU A 319 16.27 -14.15 2.25
CA LEU A 319 16.48 -12.86 1.59
C LEU A 319 17.72 -12.14 2.14
N SER A 320 17.92 -12.13 3.46
CA SER A 320 19.09 -11.53 4.08
C SER A 320 20.39 -12.15 3.57
N ARG A 321 20.45 -13.48 3.45
CA ARG A 321 21.61 -14.18 2.88
C ARG A 321 21.86 -13.80 1.42
N GLN A 322 20.80 -13.72 0.60
CA GLN A 322 20.95 -13.33 -0.80
C GLN A 322 21.41 -11.87 -0.93
N ILE A 323 20.84 -10.95 -0.15
CA ILE A 323 21.27 -9.54 -0.16
C ILE A 323 22.73 -9.40 0.27
N ASN A 324 23.17 -10.13 1.31
CA ASN A 324 24.58 -10.12 1.72
C ASN A 324 25.51 -10.66 0.63
N TYR A 325 25.10 -11.71 -0.08
CA TYR A 325 25.85 -12.20 -1.24
C TYR A 325 25.97 -11.12 -2.32
N GLU A 326 24.85 -10.49 -2.71
CA GLU A 326 24.88 -9.42 -3.72
C GLU A 326 25.78 -8.26 -3.25
N TRP A 327 25.64 -7.81 -2.01
CA TRP A 327 26.43 -6.70 -1.47
C TRP A 327 27.94 -7.01 -1.46
N ASN A 328 28.35 -8.19 -0.97
CA ASN A 328 29.77 -8.55 -0.86
C ASN A 328 30.47 -8.81 -2.21
N ASN A 329 29.69 -8.99 -3.28
CA ASN A 329 30.21 -9.29 -4.62
C ASN A 329 29.95 -8.15 -5.63
N GLY A 330 29.57 -6.96 -5.16
CA GLY A 330 29.38 -5.80 -6.05
C GLY A 330 28.07 -5.81 -6.86
N PHE A 331 27.02 -6.43 -6.33
CA PHE A 331 25.67 -6.56 -6.91
C PHE A 331 25.64 -7.18 -8.32
N PRO A 332 26.16 -8.41 -8.52
CA PRO A 332 26.17 -9.08 -9.83
C PRO A 332 24.78 -9.30 -10.44
N ILE A 333 23.69 -9.14 -9.68
CA ILE A 333 22.32 -9.25 -10.19
C ILE A 333 21.80 -8.01 -10.92
N PHE A 334 22.46 -6.85 -10.73
CA PHE A 334 22.22 -5.65 -11.51
C PHE A 334 22.81 -5.81 -12.90
#